data_AF-A0A061HNL4-F1
#
_entry.id   AF-A0A061HNL4-F1
#
_cell.length_a   1.000
_cell.length_b   1.000
_cell.length_c   1.000
_cell.angle_alpha   90.00
_cell.angle_beta   90.00
_cell.angle_gamma   90.00
#
_symmetry.space_group_name_H-M   'P 1'
#
loop_
_entity.id
_entity.type
_entity.pdbx_description
1 polymer ?
#
loop_
_entity_poly.entity_id
_entity_poly.type
_entity_poly.pdbx_seq_one_letter_code
_entity_poly.pdbx_strand_id
1 'polypeptide(L)'
;MTNRLWTVELQNARSIAEQIIILQSLKTNIIGHPIKKESIVVQGALHPISQIVLNQSHTKQETNLSNNSPVVVILDECETCRLQGLQIIASIAFG
;
A
#
# COMPACT_ATOMS: atom_id res chain seq x y z
N MET A 1 -24.17 -7.64 0.60
CA MET A 1 -22.75 -7.27 0.79
C MET A 1 -22.32 -6.49 -0.44
N THR A 2 -21.99 -5.21 -0.28
CA THR A 2 -21.53 -4.37 -1.41
C THR A 2 -20.15 -4.85 -1.86
N ASN A 3 -20.08 -5.40 -3.07
CA ASN A 3 -18.80 -5.73 -3.71
C ASN A 3 -18.06 -4.43 -4.00
N ARG A 4 -17.21 -4.01 -3.06
CA ARG A 4 -16.36 -2.84 -3.24
C ARG A 4 -15.32 -3.17 -4.31
N LEU A 5 -15.33 -2.41 -5.40
CA LEU A 5 -14.38 -2.58 -6.50
C LEU A 5 -13.10 -1.81 -6.18
N TRP A 6 -12.20 -2.43 -5.44
CA TRP A 6 -10.93 -1.82 -4.99
C TRP A 6 -10.09 -1.29 -6.15
N THR A 7 -10.11 -1.99 -7.27
CA THR A 7 -9.46 -1.57 -8.51
C THR A 7 -9.96 -0.20 -8.99
N VAL A 8 -11.27 0.04 -8.92
CA VAL A 8 -11.89 1.30 -9.34
C VAL A 8 -11.57 2.41 -8.35
N GLU A 9 -11.62 2.14 -7.05
CA GLU A 9 -11.29 3.14 -6.03
C GLU A 9 -9.82 3.57 -6.09
N LEU A 10 -8.89 2.61 -6.23
CA LEU A 10 -7.45 2.91 -6.34
C LEU A 10 -7.13 3.70 -7.62
N GLN A 11 -7.80 3.41 -8.74
CA GLN A 11 -7.62 4.16 -9.99
C GLN A 11 -8.23 5.56 -9.93
N ASN A 12 -9.34 5.74 -9.21
CA ASN A 12 -10.04 7.02 -9.10
C ASN A 12 -9.47 7.93 -8.00
N ALA A 13 -8.54 7.45 -7.17
CA ALA A 13 -7.90 8.25 -6.14
C ALA A 13 -7.10 9.40 -6.78
N ARG A 14 -7.45 10.64 -6.44
CA ARG A 14 -6.87 11.87 -7.00
C ARG A 14 -5.69 12.39 -6.18
N SER A 15 -5.54 11.89 -4.96
CA SER A 15 -4.46 12.26 -4.04
C SER A 15 -3.82 11.05 -3.35
N ILE A 16 -2.58 11.23 -2.88
CA ILE A 16 -1.87 10.21 -2.10
C ILE A 16 -2.61 9.92 -0.79
N ALA A 17 -3.17 10.96 -0.14
CA ALA A 17 -3.99 10.79 1.06
C ALA A 17 -5.22 9.89 0.82
N GLU A 18 -5.91 10.05 -0.31
CA GLU A 18 -7.02 9.15 -0.69
C GLU A 18 -6.53 7.73 -0.93
N GLN A 19 -5.39 7.55 -1.62
CA GLN A 19 -4.79 6.22 -1.82
C GLN A 19 -4.46 5.55 -0.48
N ILE A 20 -3.88 6.27 0.48
CA ILE A 20 -3.62 5.80 1.84
C ILE A 20 -4.92 5.36 2.52
N ILE A 21 -5.98 6.16 2.48
CA ILE A 21 -7.26 5.81 3.11
C ILE A 21 -7.85 4.54 2.49
N ILE A 22 -7.80 4.42 1.16
CA ILE A 22 -8.30 3.24 0.44
C ILE A 22 -7.47 2.00 0.79
N LEU A 23 -6.14 2.10 0.78
CA LEU A 23 -5.23 1.00 1.13
C LEU A 23 -5.39 0.58 2.59
N GLN A 24 -5.56 1.51 3.52
CA GLN A 24 -5.81 1.19 4.93
C GLN A 24 -7.14 0.45 5.11
N SER A 25 -8.18 0.89 4.42
CA SER A 25 -9.48 0.22 4.40
C SER A 25 -9.39 -1.19 3.80
N LEU A 26 -8.68 -1.34 2.69
CA LEU A 26 -8.41 -2.62 2.05
C LEU A 26 -7.65 -3.57 2.98
N LYS A 27 -6.56 -3.11 3.58
CA LYS A 27 -5.76 -3.88 4.54
C LYS A 27 -6.63 -4.39 5.69
N THR A 28 -7.45 -3.52 6.27
CA THR A 28 -8.37 -3.88 7.35
C THR A 28 -9.41 -4.90 6.91
N ASN A 29 -9.85 -4.84 5.64
CA ASN A 29 -10.82 -5.77 5.10
C ASN A 29 -10.27 -7.19 4.93
N ILE A 30 -8.97 -7.36 4.63
CA ILE A 30 -8.36 -8.65 4.28
C ILE A 30 -7.57 -9.33 5.38
N ILE A 31 -7.10 -8.59 6.39
CA ILE A 31 -6.33 -9.17 7.51
C ILE A 31 -7.20 -10.22 8.22
N GLY A 32 -6.65 -11.42 8.43
CA GLY A 32 -7.36 -12.52 9.08
C GLY A 32 -8.49 -13.14 8.26
N HIS A 33 -8.64 -12.77 6.98
CA HIS A 33 -9.73 -13.24 6.12
C HIS A 33 -9.21 -13.83 4.79
N PRO A 34 -8.81 -15.12 4.76
CA PRO A 34 -8.24 -15.76 3.57
C PRO A 34 -9.12 -15.66 2.31
N ILE A 35 -10.42 -15.93 2.43
CA ILE A 35 -11.38 -15.83 1.32
C ILE A 35 -11.42 -14.42 0.71
N LYS A 36 -11.30 -13.39 1.55
CA LYS A 36 -11.28 -12.01 1.06
C LYS A 36 -9.98 -11.70 0.33
N LYS A 37 -8.84 -12.21 0.80
CA LYS A 37 -7.55 -12.08 0.10
C LYS A 37 -7.63 -12.67 -1.30
N GLU A 38 -8.18 -13.88 -1.45
CA GLU A 38 -8.41 -14.50 -2.76
C GLU A 38 -9.32 -13.63 -3.65
N SER A 39 -10.41 -13.09 -3.08
CA SER A 39 -11.32 -12.20 -3.80
C SER A 39 -10.61 -10.95 -4.36
N ILE A 40 -9.70 -10.34 -3.59
CA ILE A 40 -8.89 -9.19 -4.05
C ILE A 40 -8.01 -9.57 -5.25
N VAL A 41 -7.39 -10.75 -5.21
CA VAL A 41 -6.55 -11.26 -6.30
C VAL A 41 -7.39 -11.46 -7.56
N VAL A 42 -8.55 -12.13 -7.44
CA VAL A 42 -9.46 -12.39 -8.55
C VAL A 42 -10.00 -11.08 -9.16
N GLN A 43 -10.24 -10.05 -8.34
CA GLN A 43 -10.67 -8.73 -8.80
C GLN A 43 -9.57 -7.90 -9.49
N GLY A 44 -8.34 -8.43 -9.58
CA GLY A 44 -7.22 -7.76 -10.24
C GLY A 44 -6.64 -6.57 -9.47
N ALA A 45 -7.00 -6.39 -8.20
CA ALA A 45 -6.55 -5.25 -7.40
C ALA A 45 -5.05 -5.28 -7.08
N LEU A 46 -4.37 -6.42 -7.24
CA LEU A 46 -2.91 -6.50 -7.13
C LEU A 46 -2.18 -5.60 -8.13
N HIS A 47 -2.72 -5.41 -9.34
CA HIS A 47 -2.07 -4.59 -10.35
C HIS A 47 -1.94 -3.11 -9.91
N PRO A 48 -3.02 -2.38 -9.56
CA PRO A 48 -2.88 -1.00 -9.09
C PRO A 48 -2.06 -0.89 -7.80
N ILE A 49 -2.15 -1.87 -6.88
CA ILE A 49 -1.32 -1.87 -5.66
C ILE A 49 0.16 -2.00 -6.02
N SER A 50 0.52 -2.85 -6.97
CA SER A 50 1.91 -3.00 -7.42
C SER A 50 2.44 -1.71 -8.06
N GLN A 51 1.60 -0.99 -8.83
CA GLN A 51 1.97 0.30 -9.40
C GLN A 51 2.27 1.33 -8.31
N ILE A 52 1.45 1.38 -7.25
CA ILE A 52 1.69 2.28 -6.10
C ILE A 52 3.03 1.96 -5.42
N VAL A 53 3.33 0.68 -5.19
CA VAL A 53 4.59 0.24 -4.55
C VAL A 53 5.82 0.58 -5.40
N LEU A 54 5.70 0.35 -6.71
CA LEU A 54 6.76 0.59 -7.69
C LEU A 54 6.94 2.06 -8.04
N ASN A 55 5.98 2.92 -7.69
CA ASN A 55 6.08 4.35 -7.99
C ASN A 55 7.23 4.96 -7.18
N GLN A 56 8.37 5.14 -7.85
CA GLN A 56 9.55 5.77 -7.29
C GLN A 56 9.36 7.29 -7.34
N SER A 57 8.55 7.82 -6.43
CA SER A 57 8.74 9.22 -6.05
C SER A 57 10.17 9.33 -5.53
N HIS A 58 10.99 10.11 -6.22
CA HIS A 58 12.43 10.29 -5.98
C HIS A 58 12.72 10.74 -4.54
N THR A 59 12.71 9.82 -3.57
CA THR A 59 13.30 10.08 -2.25
C THR A 59 14.80 9.89 -2.40
N LYS A 60 15.44 10.83 -3.11
CA LYS A 60 16.90 10.98 -3.14
C LYS A 60 17.31 11.60 -1.80
N GLN A 61 17.08 10.89 -0.70
CA GLN A 61 17.78 11.16 0.54
C GLN A 61 19.21 10.64 0.35
N GLU A 62 20.06 11.47 -0.25
CA GLU A 62 21.52 11.34 -0.11
C GLU A 62 21.86 11.46 1.37
N THR A 63 21.79 10.32 2.05
CA THR A 63 22.15 10.21 3.45
C THR A 63 23.64 9.95 3.52
N ASN A 64 24.42 11.03 3.55
CA ASN A 64 25.74 11.05 4.16
C ASN A 64 25.60 10.84 5.69
N LEU A 65 25.05 9.70 6.12
CA LEU A 65 24.85 9.36 7.52
C LEU A 65 26.14 8.74 8.09
N SER A 66 27.15 9.58 8.27
CA SER A 66 28.09 9.38 9.38
C SER A 66 27.39 9.89 10.62
N ASN A 67 26.81 8.99 11.42
CA ASN A 67 26.79 9.03 12.90
C ASN A 67 25.81 7.97 13.42
N ASN A 68 26.33 7.07 14.26
CA ASN A 68 25.66 5.91 14.85
C ASN A 68 24.58 6.28 15.88
N SER A 69 23.52 6.97 15.47
CA SER A 69 22.31 7.19 16.27
C SER A 69 21.12 6.51 15.61
N PRO A 70 20.20 5.85 16.35
CA PRO A 70 18.97 5.33 15.77
C PRO A 70 18.15 6.49 15.20
N VAL A 71 18.21 6.67 13.89
CA VAL A 71 17.42 7.66 13.17
C VAL A 71 15.98 7.18 13.17
N VAL A 72 15.09 7.90 13.85
CA VAL A 72 13.64 7.75 13.65
C VAL A 72 13.34 8.27 12.26
N VAL A 73 13.25 7.37 11.29
CA VAL A 73 12.86 7.72 9.91
C VAL A 73 11.36 7.99 9.93
N ILE A 74 10.98 9.27 9.87
CA ILE A 74 9.59 9.68 9.66
C ILE A 74 9.31 9.50 8.18
N LEU A 75 8.39 8.59 7.85
CA LEU A 75 7.97 8.35 6.47
C LEU A 75 7.13 9.53 5.98
N ASP A 76 7.42 10.00 4.78
CA ASP A 76 6.53 10.92 4.09
C ASP A 76 5.23 10.21 3.63
N GLU A 77 4.27 10.96 3.08
CA GLU A 77 3.00 10.40 2.63
C GLU A 77 3.17 9.37 1.50
N CYS A 78 4.10 9.58 0.56
CA CYS A 78 4.39 8.64 -0.52
C CYS A 78 4.97 7.35 0.05
N GLU A 79 5.95 7.45 0.95
CA GLU A 79 6.57 6.33 1.64
C GLU A 79 5.55 5.55 2.48
N THR A 80 4.67 6.26 3.18
CA THR A 80 3.55 5.67 3.92
C THR A 80 2.60 4.92 2.99
N CYS A 81 2.24 5.51 1.85
CA CYS A 81 1.38 4.89 0.84
C CYS A 81 2.02 3.61 0.29
N ARG A 82 3.31 3.65 -0.05
CA ARG A 82 4.09 2.50 -0.52
C ARG A 82 4.18 1.40 0.53
N LEU A 83 4.44 1.76 1.79
CA LEU A 83 4.46 0.80 2.90
C LEU A 83 3.11 0.11 3.07
N GLN A 84 2.00 0.83 2.96
CA GLN A 84 0.67 0.22 3.03
C GLN A 84 0.42 -0.77 1.89
N GLY A 85 0.82 -0.42 0.66
CA GLY A 85 0.75 -1.33 -0.47
C GLY A 85 1.57 -2.61 -0.26
N LEU A 86 2.81 -2.48 0.25
CA LEU A 86 3.67 -3.62 0.58
C LEU A 86 3.06 -4.53 1.65
N GLN A 87 2.48 -3.96 2.70
CA GLN A 87 1.81 -4.72 3.75
C GLN A 87 0.64 -5.54 3.22
N ILE A 88 -0.12 -5.01 2.26
CA ILE A 88 -1.20 -5.74 1.61
C ILE A 88 -0.66 -6.91 0.78
N ILE A 89 0.35 -6.66 -0.06
CA ILE A 89 0.98 -7.72 -0.88
C ILE A 89 1.54 -8.83 0.03
N ALA A 90 2.27 -8.46 1.09
CA ALA A 90 2.81 -9.43 2.05
C ALA A 90 1.70 -10.23 2.75
N SER A 91 0.62 -9.58 3.17
CA SER A 91 -0.54 -10.25 3.78
C SER A 91 -1.19 -11.26 2.84
N ILE A 92 -1.29 -10.94 1.54
CA ILE A 92 -1.82 -11.84 0.52
C ILE A 92 -0.85 -13.01 0.30
N ALA A 93 0.46 -12.74 0.18
CA ALA A 93 1.47 -13.77 -0.03
C ALA A 93 1.58 -14.77 1.14
N PHE A 94 1.25 -14.33 2.36
CA PHE A 94 1.31 -15.17 3.56
C PHE A 94 0.12 -16.13 3.71
N GLY A 95 -0.97 -15.94 2.96
CA GLY A 95 -2.21 -16.73 3.10
C GLY A 95 -3.18 -16.14 4.11
#